data_AF-A0A087FW96-F1
#
_entry.id   AF-A0A087FW96-F1
#
_cell.length_a   1.000
_cell.length_b   1.000
_cell.length_c   1.000
_cell.angle_alpha   90.00
_cell.angle_beta   90.00
_cell.angle_gamma   90.00
#
_symmetry.space_group_name_H-M   'P 1'
#
loop_
_entity.id
_entity.type
_entity.pdbx_description
1 polymer ?
#
loop_
_entity_poly.entity_id
_entity_poly.type
_entity_poly.pdbx_seq_one_letter_code
_entity_poly.pdbx_strand_id
1 'polypeptide(L)' 'MGTNALVPGFEMGIREMKPGGRRRIIIPPELGPPVGPSTFFSSKQFEVFDVELLSIQNCERRTIGFYSDATCN' A
#
# COMPACT_ATOMS: atom_id res chain seq x y z
N MET A 1 -1.08 -1.35 6.59
CA MET A 1 -2.13 -0.95 5.63
C MET A 1 -3.00 0.11 6.29
N GLY A 2 -3.75 0.90 5.52
CA GLY A 2 -4.70 1.86 6.11
C GLY A 2 -4.06 3.16 6.60
N THR A 3 -2.85 3.46 6.15
CA THR A 3 -2.14 4.73 6.40
C THR A 3 -2.11 5.63 5.17
N ASN A 4 -2.74 5.22 4.06
CA ASN A 4 -2.67 5.89 2.75
C ASN A 4 -1.23 6.09 2.25
N ALA A 5 -0.31 5.20 2.65
CA ALA A 5 1.09 5.25 2.24
C ALA A 5 1.32 4.67 0.84
N LEU A 6 0.37 3.87 0.34
CA LEU A 6 0.41 3.25 -0.98
C LEU A 6 -0.75 3.75 -1.84
N VAL A 7 -0.61 3.59 -3.15
CA VAL A 7 -1.66 3.96 -4.10
C VAL A 7 -2.91 3.10 -3.87
N PRO A 8 -4.13 3.66 -4.09
CA PRO A 8 -5.37 2.96 -3.78
C PRO A 8 -5.48 1.57 -4.44
N GLY A 9 -5.06 1.46 -5.71
CA GLY A 9 -5.08 0.19 -6.46
C GLY A 9 -4.22 -0.89 -5.81
N PHE A 10 -3.11 -0.50 -5.22
CA PHE A 10 -2.20 -1.44 -4.57
C PHE A 10 -2.82 -1.93 -3.26
N GLU A 11 -3.29 -1.01 -2.38
CA GLU A 11 -3.94 -1.39 -1.11
C GLU A 11 -5.12 -2.34 -1.33
N MET A 12 -5.95 -2.09 -2.35
CA MET A 12 -7.05 -2.99 -2.72
C MET A 12 -6.55 -4.36 -3.17
N GLY A 13 -5.49 -4.41 -3.99
CA GLY A 13 -4.93 -5.66 -4.52
C GLY A 13 -4.31 -6.56 -3.44
N ILE A 14 -3.75 -5.99 -2.39
CA ILE A 14 -3.11 -6.74 -1.28
C ILE A 14 -4.07 -7.07 -0.12
N ARG A 15 -5.26 -6.46 -0.03
CA ARG A 15 -6.20 -6.62 1.10
C ARG A 15 -6.61 -8.08 1.37
N GLU A 16 -6.84 -8.84 0.30
CA GLU A 16 -7.27 -10.24 0.36
C GLU A 16 -6.09 -11.23 0.20
N MET A 17 -4.84 -10.79 0.41
CA MET A 17 -3.67 -11.65 0.38
C MET A 17 -3.47 -12.40 1.70
N LYS A 18 -2.86 -13.58 1.62
CA LYS A 18 -2.38 -14.35 2.76
C LYS A 18 -0.85 -14.45 2.70
N PRO A 19 -0.14 -14.48 3.84
CA PRO A 19 1.31 -14.72 3.86
C PRO A 19 1.70 -15.96 3.04
N GLY A 20 2.83 -15.87 2.33
CA GLY A 20 3.28 -16.84 1.33
C GLY A 20 2.57 -16.74 -0.03
N GLY A 21 1.52 -15.94 -0.16
CA GLY A 21 0.77 -15.77 -1.40
C GLY A 21 1.50 -14.91 -2.43
N ARG A 22 1.39 -15.29 -3.70
CA ARG A 22 1.88 -14.52 -4.86
C ARG A 22 0.73 -14.13 -5.77
N ARG A 23 0.71 -12.91 -6.28
CA ARG A 23 -0.25 -12.47 -7.31
C ARG A 23 0.29 -11.33 -8.14
N ARG A 24 -0.26 -11.20 -9.35
CA ARG A 24 -0.09 -10.02 -10.20
C ARG A 24 -1.22 -9.03 -9.93
N ILE A 25 -0.87 -7.79 -9.64
CA ILE A 25 -1.80 -6.68 -9.45
C ILE A 25 -1.65 -5.75 -10.67
N ILE A 26 -2.76 -5.49 -11.36
CA ILE A 26 -2.82 -4.57 -12.49
C ILE A 26 -3.63 -3.36 -12.03
N ILE A 27 -2.97 -2.20 -11.93
CA ILE A 27 -3.55 -0.96 -11.43
C ILE A 27 -3.85 -0.06 -12.62
N PRO A 28 -5.13 0.30 -12.86
CA PRO A 28 -5.48 1.27 -13.88
C PRO A 28 -5.06 2.70 -13.44
N PRO A 29 -4.88 3.64 -14.37
CA PRO A 29 -4.34 4.96 -14.06
C PRO A 29 -5.16 5.77 -13.03
N GLU A 30 -6.46 5.50 -12.92
CA GLU A 30 -7.36 6.15 -11.96
C GLU A 30 -7.07 5.75 -10.50
N LEU A 31 -6.40 4.61 -10.30
CA LEU A 31 -6.07 4.04 -9.00
C LEU A 31 -4.55 4.04 -8.71
N GLY A 32 -3.78 4.63 -9.61
CA GLY A 32 -2.33 4.76 -9.54
C GLY A 32 -1.88 6.02 -8.78
N PRO A 33 -0.57 6.34 -8.86
CA PRO A 33 0.01 7.50 -8.20
C PRO A 33 -0.36 8.81 -8.90
N PRO A 34 -0.24 9.96 -8.21
CA PRO A 34 -0.40 11.26 -8.84
C PRO A 34 0.66 11.49 -9.91
N VAL A 35 0.24 12.07 -11.03
CA VAL A 35 1.11 12.47 -12.14
C VAL A 35 1.45 13.95 -12.01
N GLY A 36 2.70 14.33 -12.25
CA GLY A 36 3.10 15.72 -12.21
C GLY A 36 4.61 15.94 -12.31
N PRO A 37 5.04 17.20 -12.49
CA PRO A 37 6.46 17.54 -12.61
C PRO A 37 7.29 17.23 -11.35
N SER A 38 6.62 17.01 -10.21
CA SER A 38 7.23 16.63 -8.94
C SER A 38 7.15 15.13 -8.64
N THR A 39 6.61 14.31 -9.55
CA THR A 39 6.51 12.86 -9.37
C THR A 39 7.33 12.13 -10.44
N PHE A 40 7.74 10.90 -10.14
CA PHE A 40 8.44 10.05 -11.10
C PHE A 40 7.55 9.68 -12.32
N PHE A 41 6.23 9.82 -12.17
CA PHE A 41 5.25 9.39 -13.16
C PHE A 41 4.89 10.56 -14.09
N SER A 42 5.44 10.52 -15.29
CA SER A 42 5.26 11.55 -16.32
C SER A 42 3.91 11.52 -17.02
N SER A 43 3.19 10.40 -16.97
CA SER A 43 1.86 10.24 -17.58
C SER A 43 1.02 9.17 -16.87
N LYS A 44 -0.29 9.20 -17.12
CA LYS A 44 -1.23 8.17 -16.68
C LYS A 44 -0.92 6.87 -17.42
N GLN A 45 -0.61 5.80 -16.68
CA GLN A 45 -0.26 4.50 -17.24
C GLN A 45 -0.81 3.37 -16.37
N PHE A 46 -0.88 2.18 -16.94
CA PHE A 46 -1.14 0.97 -16.17
C PHE A 46 0.11 0.56 -15.42
N GLU A 47 -0.05 0.19 -14.16
CA GLU A 47 1.04 -0.34 -13.36
C GLU A 47 0.82 -1.81 -13.09
N VAL A 48 1.85 -2.62 -13.37
CA VAL A 48 1.79 -4.07 -13.20
C VAL A 48 2.82 -4.47 -12.16
N PHE A 49 2.33 -5.01 -11.04
CA PHE A 49 3.17 -5.46 -9.93
C PHE A 49 3.03 -6.97 -9.76
N ASP A 50 4.17 -7.67 -9.73
CA ASP A 50 4.24 -9.04 -9.24
C ASP A 50 4.60 -9.00 -7.75
N VAL A 51 3.65 -9.38 -6.90
CA VAL A 51 3.74 -9.22 -5.45
C VAL A 51 3.77 -10.57 -4.76
N GLU A 52 4.69 -10.72 -3.82
CA GLU A 52 4.76 -11.82 -2.86
C GLU A 52 4.57 -11.25 -1.44
N LEU A 53 3.59 -11.77 -0.70
CA LEU A 53 3.37 -11.36 0.68
C LEU A 53 4.17 -12.25 1.61
N LEU A 54 5.24 -11.74 2.21
CA LEU A 54 6.12 -12.53 3.07
C LEU A 54 5.51 -12.77 4.46
N SER A 55 5.03 -11.70 5.12
CA SER A 55 4.46 -11.75 6.46
C SER A 55 3.51 -10.58 6.69
N ILE A 56 2.67 -10.67 7.73
CA ILE A 56 1.81 -9.59 8.21
C ILE A 56 2.20 -9.30 9.66
N GLN A 57 2.47 -8.03 9.96
CA GLN A 57 2.67 -7.53 11.32
C GLN A 57 1.50 -6.64 11.68
N ASN A 58 0.91 -6.89 12.86
CA ASN A 58 -0.19 -6.09 13.37
C ASN A 58 0.38 -4.97 14.24
N CYS A 59 0.17 -3.74 13.79
CA CYS A 59 0.56 -2.54 14.50
C CYS A 59 -0.66 -1.83 15.06
N GLU A 60 -0.62 -1.48 16.34
CA GLU A 60 -1.66 -0.71 17.01
C GLU A 60 -1.11 0.65 17.42
N ARG A 61 -1.88 1.72 17.17
CA ARG A 61 -1.55 3.05 17.67
C ARG A 61 -2.01 3.15 19.12
N ARG A 62 -1.08 3.30 20.06
CA ARG A 62 -1.35 3.56 21.47
C ARG A 62 -1.26 5.05 21.75
N THR A 63 -2.32 5.61 22.34
CA THR A 63 -2.34 7.00 22.80
C THR A 63 -2.14 7.02 24.32
N ILE A 64 -1.06 7.64 24.79
CA ILE A 64 -0.74 7.78 26.21
C ILE A 64 -0.66 9.27 26.52
N GLY A 65 -1.72 9.81 27.11
CA GLY A 65 -1.84 11.26 27.36
C GLY A 65 -1.76 12.07 26.06
N PHE A 66 -0.74 12.92 25.93
CA PHE A 66 -0.52 13.78 24.76
C PHE A 66 0.38 13.17 23.66
N TYR A 67 0.89 11.95 23.86
CA TYR A 67 1.77 11.29 22.90
C TYR A 67 1.11 10.06 22.29
N SER A 68 1.38 9.80 21.02
CA SER A 68 0.93 8.59 20.31
C SER A 68 2.13 7.81 19.78
N ASP A 69 2.16 6.52 20.08
CA ASP A 69 3.16 5.55 19.63
C ASP A 69 2.49 4.50 18.72
N ALA A 70 3.26 3.85 17.85
CA ALA A 70 2.83 2.66 17.14
C ALA A 70 3.65 1.44 17.60
N THR A 71 3.01 0.48 18.25
CA THR A 71 3.61 -0.80 18.63
C THR A 71 3.21 -1.89 17.65
N CYS A 72 4.17 -2.62 17.08
CA CYS A 72 3.94 -3.75 16.18
C CYS A 72 4.36 -5.06 16.84
N ASN A 73 3.53 -6.10 16.68
CA ASN A 73 3.84 -7.48 17.06
C ASN A 73 4.49 -8.24 15.92
#